data_AF-A0A5B9GFP4-F1
#
_entry.id   AF-A0A5B9GFP4-F1
#
_cell.length_a   1.000
_cell.length_b   1.000
_cell.length_c   1.000
_cell.angle_alpha   90.00
_cell.angle_beta   90.00
_cell.angle_gamma   90.00
#
_symmetry.space_group_name_H-M   'P 1'
#
loop_
_entity.id
_entity.type
_entity.pdbx_description
1 polymer ?
#
loop_
_entity_poly.entity_id
_entity_poly.type
_entity_poly.pdbx_seq_one_letter_code
_entity_poly.pdbx_strand_id
1 'polypeptide(L)'
;PNRREETVVLSPPLPHTMTTYTLLCLLSLAVASCSGLSCIPCEDRGPCPDPTTMDCPWGTVKDICNCCQICGKGAGELCGGQWDLRGKCGRCLVCVRENEEAEGVCVPLKEC
;
A
#
# COMPACT_ATOMS: atom_id res chain seq x y z
N PRO A 1 -33.38 -19.88 31.50
CA PRO A 1 -32.82 -20.69 30.39
C PRO A 1 -31.29 -20.61 30.39
N ASN A 2 -30.73 -21.61 31.07
CA ASN A 2 -29.35 -21.91 31.40
C ASN A 2 -28.32 -21.58 30.28
N ARG A 3 -27.44 -20.60 30.50
CA ARG A 3 -26.24 -20.37 29.67
C ARG A 3 -25.13 -21.20 30.31
N ARG A 4 -24.76 -22.31 29.68
CA ARG A 4 -23.64 -23.15 30.14
C ARG A 4 -22.36 -22.34 30.07
N GLU A 5 -21.81 -22.10 31.25
CA GLU A 5 -20.43 -21.80 31.56
C GLU A 5 -19.52 -22.90 31.00
N GLU A 6 -18.91 -22.66 29.84
CA GLU A 6 -17.81 -23.49 29.36
C GLU A 6 -16.57 -23.13 30.18
N THR A 7 -16.43 -23.79 31.34
CA THR A 7 -15.19 -23.81 32.10
C THR A 7 -14.10 -24.41 31.21
N VAL A 8 -13.28 -23.54 30.63
CA VAL A 8 -12.04 -23.92 29.96
C VAL A 8 -11.14 -24.53 31.03
N VAL A 9 -11.11 -25.86 31.10
CA VAL A 9 -10.16 -26.61 31.93
C VAL A 9 -8.79 -26.42 31.29
N LEU A 10 -8.05 -25.41 31.75
CA LEU A 10 -6.69 -25.15 31.32
C LEU A 10 -5.74 -26.04 32.13
N SER A 11 -5.42 -27.21 31.62
CA SER A 11 -4.28 -28.01 32.07
C SER A 11 -3.01 -27.13 32.06
N PRO A 12 -2.12 -27.22 33.07
CA PRO A 12 -0.94 -26.36 33.13
C PRO A 12 -0.05 -26.61 31.90
N PRO A 13 0.22 -25.60 31.06
CA PRO A 13 1.13 -25.74 29.93
C PRO A 13 2.54 -26.06 30.44
N LEU A 14 3.19 -27.08 29.88
CA LEU A 14 4.62 -27.34 30.12
C LEU A 14 5.44 -26.08 29.81
N PRO A 15 6.59 -25.84 30.46
CA PRO A 15 7.34 -24.57 30.37
C PRO A 15 7.70 -24.15 28.92
N HIS A 16 7.83 -25.12 28.01
CA HIS A 16 8.09 -24.89 26.58
C HIS A 16 6.86 -24.40 25.80
N THR A 17 5.66 -24.82 26.20
CA THR A 17 4.41 -24.39 25.54
C THR A 17 4.04 -22.96 25.95
N MET A 18 4.33 -22.56 27.19
CA MET A 18 4.06 -21.22 27.70
C MET A 18 4.91 -20.13 27.01
N THR A 19 6.19 -20.41 26.76
CA THR A 19 7.09 -19.50 26.03
C THR A 19 6.69 -19.34 24.56
N THR A 20 6.25 -20.42 23.91
CA THR A 20 5.76 -20.35 22.52
C THR A 20 4.48 -19.50 22.39
N TYR A 21 3.53 -19.62 23.33
CA TYR A 21 2.33 -18.77 23.34
C TYR A 21 2.65 -17.30 23.57
N THR A 22 3.59 -16.99 24.47
CA THR A 22 4.04 -15.61 24.66
C THR A 22 4.73 -15.05 23.42
N LEU A 23 5.58 -15.84 22.74
CA LEU A 23 6.23 -15.44 21.49
C LEU A 23 5.21 -15.19 20.37
N LEU A 24 4.23 -16.08 20.23
CA LEU A 24 3.12 -15.91 19.27
C LEU A 24 2.29 -14.66 19.57
N CYS A 25 1.97 -14.41 20.84
CA CYS A 25 1.27 -13.19 21.26
C CYS A 25 2.09 -11.94 20.94
N LEU A 26 3.39 -11.93 21.29
CA LEU A 26 4.28 -10.80 21.00
C LEU A 26 4.42 -10.56 19.49
N LEU A 27 4.54 -11.62 18.70
CA LEU A 27 4.60 -11.54 17.23
C LEU A 27 3.30 -10.99 16.65
N SER A 28 2.14 -11.46 17.13
CA SER A 28 0.84 -10.97 16.69
C SER A 28 0.65 -9.48 17.00
N LEU A 29 1.08 -9.03 18.18
CA LEU A 29 1.03 -7.63 18.59
C LEU A 29 1.98 -6.77 17.73
N ALA A 30 3.17 -7.28 17.44
CA ALA A 30 4.14 -6.60 16.57
C ALA A 30 3.60 -6.42 15.14
N VAL A 31 2.96 -7.45 14.57
CA VAL A 31 2.33 -7.38 13.24
C VAL A 31 1.14 -6.42 13.23
N ALA A 32 0.29 -6.45 14.27
CA ALA A 32 -0.83 -5.52 14.40
C ALA A 32 -0.39 -4.06 14.55
N SER A 33 0.81 -3.83 15.07
CA SER A 33 1.42 -2.49 15.20
C SER A 33 2.01 -1.97 13.89
N CYS A 34 2.16 -2.82 12.87
CA CYS A 34 2.82 -2.47 11.61
C CYS A 34 1.82 -1.78 10.67
N SER A 35 1.78 -0.45 10.69
CA SER A 35 0.94 0.36 9.77
C SER A 35 1.65 0.76 8.46
N GLY A 36 2.80 0.16 8.15
CA GLY A 36 3.69 0.60 7.05
C GLY A 36 3.11 0.48 5.63
N LEU A 37 1.98 -0.21 5.46
CA LEU A 37 1.30 -0.36 4.17
C LEU A 37 0.04 0.51 4.03
N SER A 38 -0.29 1.33 5.04
CA SER A 38 -1.46 2.21 5.01
C SER A 38 -1.04 3.66 4.88
N CYS A 39 -1.79 4.41 4.08
CA CYS A 39 -1.59 5.85 3.95
C CYS A 39 -2.16 6.59 5.16
N ILE A 40 -1.43 7.61 5.62
CA ILE A 40 -1.99 8.59 6.55
C ILE A 40 -3.06 9.44 5.86
N PRO A 41 -4.02 10.01 6.61
CA PRO A 41 -4.96 10.99 6.07
C PRO A 41 -4.22 12.14 5.38
N CYS A 42 -4.81 12.67 4.31
CA CYS A 42 -4.20 13.73 3.51
C CYS A 42 -3.94 15.00 4.31
N GLU A 43 -4.84 15.29 5.24
CA GLU A 43 -4.85 16.42 6.13
C GLU A 43 -3.64 16.42 7.07
N ASP A 44 -3.17 15.23 7.45
CA ASP A 44 -2.05 15.03 8.38
C ASP A 44 -0.69 14.93 7.66
N ARG A 45 -0.67 14.91 6.32
CA ARG A 45 0.53 14.70 5.51
C ARG A 45 1.44 15.93 5.40
N GLY A 46 0.89 17.12 5.60
CA GLY A 46 1.59 18.38 5.37
C GLY A 46 1.51 18.86 3.91
N PRO A 47 2.26 19.93 3.55
CA PRO A 47 2.17 20.55 2.24
C PRO A 47 2.69 19.65 1.13
N CYS A 48 1.87 19.44 0.11
CA CYS A 48 2.26 18.75 -1.11
C CYS A 48 3.07 19.66 -2.04
N PRO A 49 3.99 19.10 -2.85
CA PRO A 49 4.47 19.82 -4.02
C PRO A 49 3.30 20.10 -4.97
N ASP A 50 3.29 21.29 -5.56
CA ASP A 50 2.33 21.69 -6.59
C ASP A 50 3.09 21.89 -7.90
N PRO A 51 3.40 20.81 -8.63
CA PRO A 51 4.10 20.92 -9.89
C PRO A 51 3.16 21.54 -10.92
N THR A 52 3.61 22.61 -11.56
CA THR A 52 2.82 23.23 -12.62
C THR A 52 2.83 22.33 -13.86
N THR A 53 1.87 22.51 -14.76
CA THR A 53 1.83 21.73 -16.01
C THR A 53 3.04 21.99 -16.91
N MET A 54 3.78 23.08 -16.70
CA MET A 54 5.06 23.34 -17.39
C MET A 54 6.18 22.42 -16.89
N ASP A 55 6.14 22.02 -15.61
CA ASP A 55 7.16 21.18 -14.99
C ASP A 55 6.97 19.69 -15.33
N CYS A 56 5.73 19.30 -15.64
CA CYS A 56 5.36 17.93 -15.95
C CYS A 56 4.96 17.79 -17.43
N PRO A 57 5.88 17.37 -18.33
CA PRO A 57 5.59 17.27 -19.76
C PRO A 57 4.48 16.26 -20.08
N TRP A 58 4.31 15.25 -19.22
CA TRP A 58 3.26 14.24 -19.33
C TRP A 58 2.07 14.54 -18.38
N GLY A 59 1.96 15.76 -17.86
CA GLY A 59 0.93 16.15 -16.91
C GLY A 59 1.14 15.57 -15.50
N THR A 60 0.18 15.85 -14.63
CA THR A 60 0.22 15.45 -13.22
C THR A 60 -0.69 14.25 -12.96
N VAL A 61 -0.28 13.43 -12.01
CA VAL A 61 -1.03 12.30 -11.46
C VAL A 61 -1.04 12.38 -9.95
N LYS A 62 -1.96 11.66 -9.31
CA LYS A 62 -1.93 11.49 -7.87
C LYS A 62 -0.86 10.48 -7.45
N ASP A 63 -0.20 10.73 -6.33
CA ASP A 63 0.74 9.79 -5.73
C ASP A 63 0.09 8.45 -5.31
N ILE A 64 0.89 7.53 -4.76
CA ILE A 64 0.45 6.22 -4.26
C ILE A 64 -0.69 6.30 -3.25
N CYS A 65 -0.70 7.33 -2.40
CA CYS A 65 -1.73 7.58 -1.41
C CYS A 65 -2.91 8.40 -1.93
N ASN A 66 -2.92 8.70 -3.22
CA ASN A 66 -3.91 9.54 -3.88
C ASN A 66 -4.04 10.96 -3.32
N CYS A 67 -2.99 11.49 -2.71
CA CYS A 67 -3.02 12.74 -1.96
C CYS A 67 -2.42 13.91 -2.75
N CYS A 68 -1.13 13.84 -3.02
CA CYS A 68 -0.39 14.91 -3.70
C CYS A 68 -0.44 14.76 -5.22
N GLN A 69 -0.38 15.89 -5.94
CA GLN A 69 -0.12 15.89 -7.38
C GLN A 69 1.40 15.76 -7.60
N ILE A 70 1.79 14.84 -8.46
CA ILE A 70 3.18 14.58 -8.86
C ILE A 70 3.24 14.46 -10.38
N CYS A 71 4.41 14.58 -10.99
CA CYS A 71 4.53 14.34 -12.43
C CYS A 71 4.24 12.87 -12.77
N GLY A 72 3.42 12.66 -13.79
CA GLY A 72 3.19 11.34 -14.35
C GLY A 72 4.39 10.84 -15.14
N LYS A 73 4.55 9.52 -15.19
CA LYS A 73 5.57 8.84 -15.99
C LYS A 73 5.31 9.01 -17.49
N GLY A 74 6.37 9.24 -18.24
CA GLY A 74 6.38 9.39 -19.69
C GLY A 74 6.41 8.07 -20.45
N ALA A 75 6.25 8.15 -21.77
CA ALA A 75 6.29 6.98 -22.64
C ALA A 75 7.63 6.22 -22.51
N GLY A 76 7.57 4.91 -22.36
CA GLY A 76 8.73 4.04 -22.19
C GLY A 76 9.28 3.96 -20.76
N GLU A 77 8.78 4.76 -19.82
CA GLU A 77 9.18 4.67 -18.42
C GLU A 77 8.48 3.52 -17.69
N LEU A 78 9.14 2.98 -16.65
CA LEU A 78 8.57 1.98 -15.75
C LEU A 78 7.40 2.56 -14.95
N CYS A 79 6.35 1.77 -14.77
CA CYS A 79 5.14 2.11 -14.03
C CYS A 79 4.60 0.88 -13.27
N GLY A 80 3.60 1.10 -12.40
CA GLY A 80 2.94 0.02 -11.68
C GLY A 80 3.79 -0.58 -10.56
N GLY A 81 3.83 -1.91 -10.47
CA GLY A 81 4.36 -2.63 -9.31
C GLY A 81 3.37 -2.63 -8.13
N GLN A 82 3.75 -3.26 -7.02
CA GLN A 82 2.91 -3.31 -5.82
C GLN A 82 2.53 -1.89 -5.39
N TRP A 83 1.22 -1.64 -5.27
CA TRP A 83 0.64 -0.33 -4.94
C TRP A 83 1.07 0.84 -5.87
N ASP A 84 1.47 0.57 -7.11
CA ASP A 84 2.05 1.58 -8.02
C ASP A 84 3.35 2.22 -7.48
N LEU A 85 4.19 1.46 -6.76
CA LEU A 85 5.49 1.94 -6.26
C LEU A 85 6.44 2.46 -7.36
N ARG A 86 6.29 2.00 -8.61
CA ARG A 86 7.05 2.54 -9.75
C ARG A 86 6.44 3.81 -10.35
N GLY A 87 5.26 4.19 -9.88
CA GLY A 87 4.53 5.38 -10.30
C GLY A 87 3.45 5.09 -11.33
N LYS A 88 2.73 6.15 -11.69
CA LYS A 88 1.59 6.13 -12.61
C LYS A 88 1.95 6.87 -13.89
N CYS A 89 1.48 6.36 -15.02
CA CYS A 89 1.66 7.01 -16.31
C CYS A 89 0.91 8.34 -16.36
N GLY A 90 1.51 9.32 -17.03
CA GLY A 90 0.92 10.63 -17.23
C GLY A 90 -0.27 10.61 -18.19
N ARG A 91 -0.72 11.80 -18.57
CA ARG A 91 -1.78 12.02 -19.56
C ARG A 91 -1.46 11.26 -20.84
N CYS A 92 -2.50 10.73 -21.50
CA CYS A 92 -2.39 10.02 -22.78
C CYS A 92 -1.60 8.72 -22.75
N LEU A 93 -1.29 8.18 -21.57
CA LEU A 93 -0.48 6.99 -21.41
C LEU A 93 -1.19 5.97 -20.53
N VAL A 94 -0.99 4.70 -20.82
CA VAL A 94 -1.48 3.58 -20.01
C VAL A 94 -0.31 2.70 -19.58
N CYS A 95 -0.37 2.19 -18.35
CA CYS A 95 0.62 1.25 -17.84
C CYS A 95 0.30 -0.16 -18.35
N VAL A 96 1.10 -0.68 -19.28
CA VAL A 96 0.95 -2.07 -19.75
C VAL A 96 1.77 -2.98 -18.84
N ARG A 97 1.07 -3.86 -18.14
CA ARG A 97 1.58 -4.82 -17.16
C ARG A 97 0.80 -6.14 -17.25
N GLU A 98 1.39 -7.23 -16.77
CA GLU A 98 0.76 -8.56 -16.79
C GLU A 98 -0.42 -8.65 -15.83
N ASN A 99 -0.31 -8.02 -14.66
CA ASN A 99 -1.35 -7.88 -13.64
C ASN A 99 -1.12 -6.59 -12.85
N GLU A 100 -2.03 -6.24 -11.92
CA GLU A 100 -1.96 -4.97 -11.17
C GLU A 100 -0.71 -4.84 -10.29
N GLU A 101 -0.17 -5.95 -9.79
CA GLU A 101 1.00 -5.99 -8.89
C GLU A 101 2.32 -6.01 -9.65
N ALA A 102 2.29 -6.31 -10.95
CA ALA A 102 3.45 -6.36 -11.81
C ALA A 102 3.92 -4.96 -12.20
N GLU A 103 5.23 -4.83 -12.37
CA GLU A 103 5.81 -3.68 -13.04
C GLU A 103 5.42 -3.69 -14.52
N GLY A 104 5.26 -2.50 -15.09
CA GLY A 104 4.88 -2.30 -16.48
C GLY A 104 5.64 -1.17 -17.13
N VAL A 105 5.22 -0.82 -18.34
CA VAL A 105 5.79 0.29 -19.11
C VAL A 105 4.66 1.19 -19.61
N CYS A 106 4.88 2.51 -19.55
CA CYS A 106 3.93 3.48 -20.07
C CYS A 106 3.93 3.49 -21.60
N VAL A 107 2.77 3.26 -22.20
CA VAL A 107 2.59 3.28 -23.65
C VAL A 107 1.51 4.30 -24.06
N PRO A 108 1.64 4.93 -25.24
CA PRO A 108 0.62 5.82 -25.78
C PRO A 108 -0.74 5.15 -25.95
N LEU A 109 -1.79 5.84 -25.51
CA LEU A 109 -3.16 5.52 -25.89
C LEU A 109 -3.42 5.97 -27.33
N LYS A 110 -4.34 5.28 -28.02
CA LYS A 110 -4.75 5.63 -29.39
C LYS A 110 -5.47 6.98 -29.46
N GLU A 111 -6.16 7.36 -28.39
CA GLU A 111 -6.88 8.62 -28.27
C GLU A 111 -6.77 9.15 -26.84
N CYS A 112 -6.69 10.48 -26.76
CA CYS A 112 -6.76 11.29 -25.56
C CYS A 112 -7.91 12.29 -25.71
#